data_AF-A0A3N5FWU8-F1
#
_entry.id   AF-A0A3N5FWU8-F1
#
_cell.length_a   1.000
_cell.length_b   1.000
_cell.length_c   1.000
_cell.angle_alpha   90.00
_cell.angle_beta   90.00
_cell.angle_gamma   90.00
#
_symmetry.space_group_name_H-M   'P 1'
#
loop_
_entity.id
_entity.type
_entity.pdbx_description
1 polymer ?
#
loop_
_entity_poly.entity_id
_entity_poly.type
_entity_poly.pdbx_seq_one_letter_code
_entity_poly.pdbx_strand_id
1 'polypeptide(L)'
;MKNLWLAVPAAVLAGYWFVSLPNAVGTGDPVDWSGEPVQEETDREPFEIETDEGTVTLRPRADFEVSAVVVGFERYRFDASAFLSPVDLALIWGDLPEEPYKSKVSYGQMTRYYFWKTPTRELDLGYIQEHSSNMHMIPSTPNLRRALLAVDEGDAVRVSGLLVNALGDKGFTWKSS
;
A
#
# COMPACT_ATOMS: atom_id res chain seq x y z
N MET A 1 -1.14 -33.02 -35.16
CA MET A 1 -0.44 -31.72 -35.12
C MET A 1 -1.46 -30.59 -34.88
N LYS A 2 -1.94 -30.35 -33.65
CA LYS A 2 -2.98 -29.31 -33.42
C LYS A 2 -2.86 -28.46 -32.16
N ASN A 3 -1.81 -28.60 -31.33
CA ASN A 3 -1.78 -27.90 -30.03
C ASN A 3 -0.57 -26.96 -29.84
N LEU A 4 0.31 -26.85 -30.84
CA LEU A 4 1.56 -26.09 -30.71
C LEU A 4 1.34 -24.55 -30.71
N TRP A 5 0.26 -24.07 -31.34
CA TRP A 5 -0.03 -22.64 -31.45
C TRP A 5 -0.64 -22.03 -30.17
N LEU A 6 -1.23 -22.83 -29.29
CA LEU A 6 -1.72 -22.39 -27.97
C LEU A 6 -0.60 -22.43 -26.91
N ALA A 7 0.44 -23.24 -27.12
CA ALA A 7 1.55 -23.38 -26.18
C ALA A 7 2.45 -22.14 -26.15
N VAL A 8 2.62 -21.44 -27.27
CA VAL A 8 3.47 -20.24 -27.36
C VAL A 8 2.85 -19.04 -26.63
N PRO A 9 1.57 -18.67 -26.82
CA PRO A 9 0.91 -17.64 -26.02
C PRO A 9 0.86 -18.00 -24.53
N ALA A 10 0.58 -19.27 -24.20
CA ALA A 10 0.55 -19.72 -22.81
C ALA A 10 1.93 -19.63 -22.15
N ALA A 11 3.01 -19.99 -22.84
CA ALA A 11 4.37 -19.87 -22.32
C ALA A 11 4.82 -18.40 -22.19
N VAL A 12 4.40 -17.51 -23.09
CA VAL A 12 4.66 -16.07 -22.99
C VAL A 12 3.88 -15.44 -21.85
N LEU A 13 2.61 -15.79 -21.67
CA LEU A 13 1.78 -15.33 -20.55
C LEU A 13 2.29 -15.87 -19.21
N ALA A 14 2.67 -17.14 -19.14
CA ALA A 14 3.28 -17.74 -17.95
C ALA A 14 4.65 -17.11 -17.65
N GLY A 15 5.47 -16.87 -18.67
CA GLY A 15 6.76 -16.19 -18.54
C GLY A 15 6.58 -14.75 -18.03
N TYR A 16 5.63 -14.00 -18.60
CA TYR A 16 5.26 -12.66 -18.16
C TYR A 16 4.74 -12.64 -16.72
N TRP A 17 3.88 -13.60 -16.35
CA TRP A 17 3.37 -13.73 -14.99
C TRP A 17 4.50 -14.00 -14.00
N PHE A 18 5.42 -14.91 -14.33
CA PHE A 18 6.55 -15.28 -13.47
C PHE A 18 7.52 -14.12 -13.23
N VAL A 19 7.84 -13.30 -14.25
CA VAL A 19 8.67 -12.10 -14.07
C VAL A 19 7.94 -10.92 -13.41
N SER A 20 6.61 -10.97 -13.36
CA SER A 20 5.78 -9.93 -12.73
C SER A 20 5.59 -10.13 -11.23
N LEU A 21 5.89 -11.31 -10.69
CA LEU A 21 5.80 -11.59 -9.26
C LEU A 21 6.98 -10.96 -8.49
N PRO A 22 6.74 -10.54 -7.24
CA PRO A 22 7.84 -10.17 -6.35
C PRO A 22 8.72 -11.40 -6.06
N ASN A 23 10.02 -11.17 -5.93
CA ASN A 23 10.90 -12.16 -5.35
C ASN A 23 10.74 -12.10 -3.83
N ALA A 24 10.37 -13.24 -3.22
CA ALA A 24 10.41 -13.38 -1.77
C ALA A 24 11.85 -13.34 -1.28
N VAL A 25 12.11 -12.56 -0.23
CA VAL A 25 13.44 -12.44 0.41
C VAL A 25 13.60 -13.42 1.58
N GLY A 26 12.53 -14.15 1.93
CA GLY A 26 12.50 -15.18 2.97
C GLY A 26 11.07 -15.54 3.37
N THR A 27 10.93 -16.45 4.33
CA THR A 27 9.67 -16.69 5.04
C THR A 27 9.63 -15.75 6.24
N GLY A 28 8.71 -14.79 6.24
CA GLY A 28 8.46 -13.93 7.40
C GLY A 28 7.68 -14.67 8.48
N ASP A 29 7.73 -14.17 9.71
CA ASP A 29 6.82 -14.58 10.78
C ASP A 29 5.36 -14.22 10.41
N PRO A 30 4.36 -14.91 10.97
CA PRO A 30 2.97 -14.49 10.84
C PRO A 30 2.81 -13.02 11.24
N VAL A 31 2.05 -12.27 10.44
CA VAL A 31 1.76 -10.86 10.72
C VAL A 31 0.77 -10.77 11.87
N ASP A 32 1.14 -10.04 12.93
CA ASP A 32 0.28 -9.71 14.06
C ASP A 32 -0.22 -8.27 13.92
N TRP A 33 -1.49 -8.11 13.54
CA TRP A 33 -2.14 -6.81 13.34
C TRP A 33 -2.78 -6.24 14.61
N SER A 34 -2.58 -6.85 15.78
CA SER A 34 -3.18 -6.36 17.03
C SER A 34 -2.52 -5.09 17.59
N GLY A 35 -1.30 -4.78 17.15
CA GLY A 35 -0.53 -3.62 17.58
C GLY A 35 -0.87 -2.32 16.85
N GLU A 36 -0.48 -1.20 17.45
CA GLU A 36 -0.55 0.11 16.83
C GLU A 36 0.57 0.34 15.82
N PRO A 37 0.37 1.18 14.79
CA PRO A 37 1.44 1.69 13.96
C PRO A 37 2.51 2.38 14.81
N VAL A 38 3.76 2.00 14.59
CA VAL A 38 4.92 2.60 15.25
C VAL A 38 5.41 3.77 14.41
N GLN A 39 5.53 4.94 15.05
CA GLN A 39 6.11 6.15 14.48
C GLN A 39 7.21 6.64 15.41
N GLU A 40 8.46 6.56 14.96
CA GLU A 40 9.63 7.00 15.72
C GLU A 40 10.30 8.19 15.05
N GLU A 41 10.96 9.02 15.86
CA GLU A 41 11.79 10.11 15.33
C GLU A 41 12.87 9.53 14.43
N THR A 42 13.07 10.15 13.26
CA THR A 42 14.03 9.68 12.26
C THR A 42 15.13 10.72 12.05
N ASP A 43 16.38 10.27 12.11
CA ASP A 43 17.56 11.09 11.79
C ASP A 43 17.85 11.10 10.27
N ARG A 44 16.94 10.58 9.45
CA ARG A 44 17.12 10.50 8.00
C ARG A 44 17.00 11.89 7.39
N GLU A 45 18.14 12.41 6.93
CA GLU A 45 18.21 13.63 6.14
C GLU A 45 17.32 13.54 4.86
N PRO A 46 16.78 14.68 4.38
CA PRO A 46 16.13 14.74 3.08
C PRO A 46 17.01 14.19 1.96
N PHE A 47 16.39 13.46 1.04
CA PHE A 47 17.10 12.87 -0.10
C PHE A 47 16.28 12.98 -1.37
N GLU A 48 16.96 12.90 -2.51
CA GLU A 48 16.34 13.02 -3.82
C GLU A 48 16.21 11.64 -4.48
N ILE A 49 15.13 11.48 -5.23
CA ILE A 49 14.89 10.34 -6.12
C ILE A 49 14.62 10.84 -7.53
N GLU A 50 15.10 10.11 -8.51
CA GLU A 50 14.83 10.35 -9.92
C GLU A 50 13.57 9.60 -10.34
N THR A 51 12.67 10.29 -11.04
CA THR A 51 11.42 9.73 -11.54
C THR A 51 11.20 10.10 -13.00
N ASP A 52 10.22 9.48 -13.65
CA ASP A 52 9.86 9.80 -15.04
C ASP A 52 9.36 11.26 -15.22
N GLU A 53 8.94 11.91 -14.13
CA GLU A 53 8.45 13.31 -14.11
C GLU A 53 9.50 14.33 -13.62
N GLY A 54 10.72 13.86 -13.30
CA GLY A 54 11.82 14.69 -12.79
C GLY A 54 12.30 14.28 -11.40
N THR A 55 13.11 15.14 -10.79
CA THR A 55 13.67 14.91 -9.46
C THR A 55 12.62 15.22 -8.39
N VAL A 56 12.51 14.34 -7.38
CA VAL A 56 11.65 14.54 -6.21
C VAL A 56 12.50 14.49 -4.94
N THR A 57 12.42 15.54 -4.14
CA THR A 57 12.97 15.55 -2.78
C THR A 57 11.97 14.92 -1.81
N LEU A 58 12.37 13.83 -1.17
CA LEU A 58 11.65 13.22 -0.06
C LEU A 58 12.22 13.74 1.26
N ARG A 59 11.34 14.21 2.14
CA ARG A 59 11.67 14.72 3.47
C ARG A 59 11.09 13.77 4.52
N PRO A 60 11.92 12.90 5.12
CA PRO A 60 11.50 12.03 6.20
C PRO A 60 10.87 12.78 7.37
N ARG A 61 9.86 12.16 7.96
CA ARG A 61 9.08 12.67 9.10
C ARG A 61 9.14 11.74 10.30
N ALA A 62 9.13 10.44 10.03
CA ALA A 62 9.26 9.40 11.02
C ALA A 62 9.73 8.10 10.35
N ASP A 63 10.41 7.26 11.12
CA ASP A 63 10.50 5.84 10.81
C ASP A 63 9.13 5.23 11.14
N PHE A 64 8.63 4.38 10.23
CA PHE A 64 7.27 3.91 10.27
C PHE A 64 7.17 2.42 10.10
N GLU A 65 6.36 1.80 10.96
CA GLU A 65 5.99 0.41 10.83
C GLU A 65 4.51 0.20 11.16
N VAL A 66 3.85 -0.66 10.38
CA VAL A 66 2.50 -1.12 10.68
C VAL A 66 2.35 -2.59 10.29
N SER A 67 1.64 -3.34 11.13
CA SER A 67 1.10 -4.65 10.78
C SER A 67 -0.41 -4.53 10.70
N ALA A 68 -1.00 -4.88 9.56
CA ALA A 68 -2.39 -4.59 9.26
C ALA A 68 -3.00 -5.62 8.30
N VAL A 69 -4.33 -5.57 8.17
CA VAL A 69 -5.09 -6.27 7.14
C VAL A 69 -5.53 -5.28 6.07
N VAL A 70 -5.40 -5.69 4.81
CA VAL A 70 -5.80 -4.91 3.65
C VAL A 70 -7.31 -5.05 3.45
N VAL A 71 -8.03 -3.94 3.41
CA VAL A 71 -9.48 -3.88 3.11
C VAL A 71 -9.80 -3.18 1.80
N GLY A 72 -8.77 -2.73 1.09
CA GLY A 72 -8.90 -2.15 -0.23
C GLY A 72 -7.54 -1.81 -0.81
N PHE A 73 -7.48 -1.76 -2.13
CA PHE A 73 -6.33 -1.24 -2.85
C PHE A 73 -6.79 -0.47 -4.09
N GLU A 74 -6.02 0.56 -4.46
CA GLU A 74 -6.20 1.27 -5.73
C GLU A 74 -4.87 1.35 -6.47
N ARG A 75 -4.90 1.11 -7.78
CA ARG A 75 -3.71 1.08 -8.63
C ARG A 75 -3.75 2.23 -9.63
N TYR A 76 -2.77 3.13 -9.55
CA TYR A 76 -2.72 4.32 -10.37
C TYR A 76 -1.69 4.21 -11.47
N ARG A 77 -2.07 4.68 -12.66
CA ARG A 77 -1.21 4.74 -13.84
C ARG A 77 -1.19 6.10 -14.52
N PHE A 78 -2.22 6.92 -14.31
CA PHE A 78 -2.49 8.07 -15.15
C PHE A 78 -2.76 9.36 -14.39
N ASP A 79 -2.91 9.32 -13.07
CA ASP A 79 -3.08 10.55 -12.31
C ASP A 79 -1.71 11.22 -12.06
N ALA A 80 -1.76 12.50 -11.70
CA ALA A 80 -0.57 13.34 -11.60
C ALA A 80 0.45 12.85 -10.55
N SER A 81 0.04 12.00 -9.62
CA SER A 81 0.90 11.47 -8.55
C SER A 81 1.25 9.99 -8.72
N ALA A 82 0.74 9.31 -9.76
CA ALA A 82 0.98 7.88 -10.02
C ALA A 82 2.46 7.53 -10.18
N PHE A 83 3.24 8.47 -10.71
CA PHE A 83 4.68 8.30 -10.92
C PHE A 83 5.42 8.08 -9.60
N LEU A 84 4.91 8.66 -8.49
CA LEU A 84 5.50 8.57 -7.16
C LEU A 84 4.80 7.53 -6.28
N SER A 85 3.47 7.58 -6.21
CA SER A 85 2.64 6.63 -5.45
C SER A 85 1.74 5.84 -6.41
N PRO A 86 2.20 4.69 -6.93
CA PRO A 86 1.44 3.89 -7.88
C PRO A 86 0.34 3.03 -7.25
N VAL A 87 0.35 2.84 -5.92
CA VAL A 87 -0.61 2.00 -5.19
C VAL A 87 -1.01 2.71 -3.91
N ASP A 88 -2.30 2.77 -3.64
CA ASP A 88 -2.82 3.11 -2.32
C ASP A 88 -3.40 1.86 -1.67
N LEU A 89 -3.15 1.66 -0.38
CA LEU A 89 -3.72 0.58 0.42
C LEU A 89 -4.63 1.15 1.50
N ALA A 90 -5.88 0.69 1.56
CA ALA A 90 -6.71 0.88 2.74
C ALA A 90 -6.41 -0.23 3.74
N LEU A 91 -5.88 0.15 4.89
CA LEU A 91 -5.41 -0.74 5.94
C LEU A 91 -6.26 -0.58 7.20
N ILE A 92 -6.45 -1.71 7.90
CA ILE A 92 -7.07 -1.78 9.22
C ILE A 92 -6.22 -2.62 10.18
N TRP A 93 -6.20 -2.25 11.45
CA TRP A 93 -5.44 -2.94 12.50
C TRP A 93 -6.23 -2.96 13.82
N GLY A 94 -5.62 -3.49 14.88
CA GLY A 94 -6.27 -3.71 16.17
C GLY A 94 -7.43 -4.71 16.05
N ASP A 95 -8.58 -4.35 16.60
CA ASP A 95 -9.80 -5.16 16.59
C ASP A 95 -10.63 -4.99 15.30
N LEU A 96 -10.28 -4.06 14.40
CA LEU A 96 -11.07 -3.84 13.17
C LEU A 96 -11.13 -5.07 12.24
N PRO A 97 -10.07 -5.88 12.08
CA PRO A 97 -10.12 -7.11 11.28
C PRO A 97 -10.97 -8.22 11.91
N GLU A 98 -11.46 -8.02 13.14
CA GLU A 98 -12.18 -9.02 13.94
C GLU A 98 -13.67 -8.66 14.12
N GLU A 99 -14.47 -9.63 14.58
CA GLU A 99 -15.87 -9.38 14.93
C GLU A 99 -15.96 -8.51 16.20
N PRO A 100 -16.91 -7.55 16.27
CA PRO A 100 -18.02 -7.34 15.33
C PRO A 100 -17.70 -6.35 14.19
N TYR A 101 -16.51 -5.74 14.14
CA TYR A 101 -16.18 -4.72 13.14
C TYR A 101 -16.14 -5.30 11.73
N LYS A 102 -15.46 -6.43 11.55
CA LYS A 102 -15.29 -7.13 10.27
C LYS A 102 -16.59 -7.32 9.48
N SER A 103 -17.67 -7.73 10.13
CA SER A 103 -18.96 -7.99 9.46
C SER A 103 -19.84 -6.75 9.30
N LYS A 104 -19.54 -5.67 10.02
CA LYS A 104 -20.42 -4.49 10.13
C LYS A 104 -19.83 -3.23 9.51
N VAL A 105 -18.53 -3.19 9.22
CA VAL A 105 -17.86 -2.06 8.55
C VAL A 105 -17.54 -2.45 7.11
N SER A 106 -17.91 -1.58 6.17
CA SER A 106 -17.48 -1.69 4.78
C SER A 106 -16.60 -0.52 4.41
N TYR A 107 -15.54 -0.80 3.66
CA TYR A 107 -14.55 0.17 3.21
C TYR A 107 -14.69 0.40 1.71
N GLY A 108 -14.24 1.56 1.25
CA GLY A 108 -14.15 1.87 -0.17
C GLY A 108 -13.06 2.91 -0.41
N GLN A 109 -12.52 2.91 -1.63
CA GLN A 109 -11.56 3.89 -2.10
C GLN A 109 -12.07 4.53 -3.39
N MET A 110 -11.73 5.80 -3.58
CA MET A 110 -12.00 6.49 -4.84
C MET A 110 -11.05 7.67 -4.98
N THR A 111 -10.31 7.72 -6.10
CA THR A 111 -9.17 8.63 -6.22
C THR A 111 -8.25 8.39 -5.01
N ARG A 112 -7.48 9.38 -4.56
CA ARG A 112 -6.55 9.28 -3.42
C ARG A 112 -7.23 9.35 -2.05
N TYR A 113 -8.45 8.84 -1.92
CA TYR A 113 -9.21 8.87 -0.66
C TYR A 113 -9.82 7.52 -0.36
N TYR A 114 -10.00 7.26 0.93
CA TYR A 114 -10.81 6.16 1.42
C TYR A 114 -11.99 6.66 2.25
N PHE A 115 -12.98 5.80 2.40
CA PHE A 115 -14.13 6.01 3.25
C PHE A 115 -14.57 4.69 3.84
N TRP A 116 -15.22 4.75 5.00
CA TRP A 116 -15.85 3.62 5.63
C TRP A 116 -17.30 3.97 5.98
N LYS A 117 -18.15 2.95 6.09
CA LYS A 117 -19.54 3.08 6.53
C LYS A 117 -19.93 1.87 7.37
N THR A 118 -20.80 2.10 8.34
CA THR A 118 -21.45 1.06 9.15
C THR A 118 -22.95 1.35 9.26
N PRO A 119 -23.82 0.33 9.15
CA PRO A 119 -25.26 0.51 9.34
C PRO A 119 -25.64 0.58 10.83
N THR A 120 -24.74 0.19 11.75
CA THR A 120 -25.01 0.18 13.19
C THR A 120 -24.38 1.37 13.89
N ARG A 121 -25.05 1.85 14.94
CA ARG A 121 -24.51 2.86 15.86
C ARG A 121 -23.90 2.25 17.14
N GLU A 122 -23.86 0.92 17.21
CA GLU A 122 -23.31 0.18 18.35
C GLU A 122 -21.78 0.10 18.33
N LEU A 123 -21.16 0.27 17.15
CA LEU A 123 -19.70 0.27 17.02
C LEU A 123 -19.12 1.60 17.50
N ASP A 124 -17.91 1.54 18.04
CA ASP A 124 -17.14 2.73 18.32
C ASP A 124 -16.62 3.34 16.99
N LEU A 125 -17.23 4.45 16.60
CA LEU A 125 -16.84 5.16 15.38
C LEU A 125 -15.48 5.85 15.51
N GLY A 126 -15.07 6.21 16.72
CA GLY A 126 -13.73 6.75 17.00
C GLY A 126 -12.69 5.68 16.75
N TYR A 127 -12.93 4.47 17.25
CA TYR A 127 -12.06 3.33 17.02
C TYR A 127 -11.83 3.04 15.53
N ILE A 128 -12.89 3.05 14.70
CA ILE A 128 -12.76 2.87 13.25
C ILE A 128 -11.86 3.96 12.64
N GLN A 129 -12.01 5.21 13.06
CA GLN A 129 -11.20 6.33 12.54
C GLN A 129 -9.73 6.23 12.95
N GLU A 130 -9.47 5.80 14.19
CA GLU A 130 -8.11 5.71 14.74
C GLU A 130 -7.35 4.47 14.25
N HIS A 131 -8.07 3.41 13.87
CA HIS A 131 -7.47 2.12 13.50
C HIS A 131 -7.60 1.76 12.01
N SER A 132 -7.97 2.73 11.17
CA SER A 132 -8.00 2.57 9.73
C SER A 132 -7.36 3.76 9.01
N SER A 133 -6.67 3.49 7.91
CA SER A 133 -5.99 4.53 7.14
C SER A 133 -5.84 4.16 5.68
N ASN A 134 -5.73 5.18 4.83
CA ASN A 134 -5.29 5.03 3.45
C ASN A 134 -3.81 5.39 3.35
N MET A 135 -3.00 4.43 2.93
CA MET A 135 -1.56 4.62 2.80
C MET A 135 -1.18 4.73 1.34
N HIS A 136 -0.56 5.85 0.99
CA HIS A 136 -0.05 6.15 -0.34
C HIS A 136 1.38 5.61 -0.48
N MET A 137 1.54 4.51 -1.21
CA MET A 137 2.74 3.71 -1.15
C MET A 137 3.78 4.15 -2.18
N ILE A 138 4.95 4.57 -1.71
CA ILE A 138 6.11 4.91 -2.54
C ILE A 138 7.12 3.73 -2.49
N PRO A 139 7.17 2.87 -3.51
CA PRO A 139 8.11 1.75 -3.52
C PRO A 139 9.55 2.23 -3.75
N SER A 140 10.47 1.88 -2.85
CA SER A 140 11.90 2.21 -3.00
C SER A 140 12.65 1.33 -4.01
N THR A 141 12.06 0.22 -4.45
CA THR A 141 12.66 -0.68 -5.43
C THR A 141 11.62 -1.27 -6.39
N PRO A 142 12.04 -1.73 -7.58
CA PRO A 142 11.15 -2.46 -8.49
C PRO A 142 10.53 -3.73 -7.86
N ASN A 143 11.24 -4.40 -6.94
CA ASN A 143 10.72 -5.58 -6.27
C ASN A 143 9.59 -5.23 -5.29
N LEU A 144 9.75 -4.16 -4.50
CA LEU A 144 8.68 -3.67 -3.63
C LEU A 144 7.49 -3.17 -4.45
N ARG A 145 7.71 -2.54 -5.60
CA ARG A 145 6.63 -2.17 -6.51
C ARG A 145 5.83 -3.39 -6.97
N ARG A 146 6.49 -4.49 -7.35
CA ARG A 146 5.82 -5.75 -7.68
C ARG A 146 5.09 -6.35 -6.48
N ALA A 147 5.68 -6.27 -5.29
CA ALA A 147 5.04 -6.75 -4.06
C ALA A 147 3.75 -5.99 -3.76
N LEU A 148 3.78 -4.66 -3.78
CA LEU A 148 2.58 -3.82 -3.61
C LEU A 148 1.51 -4.11 -4.66
N LEU A 149 1.91 -4.36 -5.91
CA LEU A 149 0.97 -4.70 -6.97
C LEU A 149 0.36 -6.09 -6.81
N ALA A 150 1.02 -6.99 -6.08
CA ALA A 150 0.55 -8.36 -5.83
C ALA A 150 -0.36 -8.48 -4.59
N VAL A 151 -0.38 -7.48 -3.72
CA VAL A 151 -1.29 -7.40 -2.57
C VAL A 151 -2.75 -7.40 -3.03
N ASP A 152 -3.60 -8.13 -2.30
CA ASP A 152 -5.05 -8.22 -2.50
C ASP A 152 -5.82 -7.93 -1.19
N GLU A 153 -7.13 -7.75 -1.30
CA GLU A 153 -8.02 -7.58 -0.14
C GLU A 153 -8.02 -8.84 0.73
N GLY A 154 -7.90 -8.65 2.05
CA GLY A 154 -7.79 -9.71 3.06
C GLY A 154 -6.36 -10.13 3.37
N ASP A 155 -5.35 -9.67 2.63
CA ASP A 155 -3.95 -9.95 2.95
C ASP A 155 -3.56 -9.29 4.28
N ALA A 156 -2.86 -10.06 5.12
CA ALA A 156 -2.15 -9.53 6.27
C ALA A 156 -0.76 -9.07 5.83
N VAL A 157 -0.44 -7.80 6.07
CA VAL A 157 0.79 -7.16 5.62
C VAL A 157 1.53 -6.53 6.78
N ARG A 158 2.87 -6.62 6.74
CA ARG A 158 3.75 -5.78 7.55
C ARG A 158 4.47 -4.81 6.62
N VAL A 159 4.29 -3.53 6.86
CA VAL A 159 4.90 -2.44 6.10
C VAL A 159 5.89 -1.73 7.00
N SER A 160 7.13 -1.60 6.54
CA SER A 160 8.19 -0.86 7.22
C SER A 160 8.84 0.13 6.25
N GLY A 161 9.03 1.37 6.66
CA GLY A 161 9.63 2.40 5.82
C GLY A 161 9.69 3.76 6.50
N LEU A 162 9.46 4.80 5.72
CA LEU A 162 9.50 6.19 6.17
C LEU A 162 8.15 6.85 5.89
N LEU A 163 7.63 7.62 6.85
CA LEU A 163 6.67 8.66 6.52
C LEU A 163 7.43 9.84 5.93
N VAL A 164 7.00 10.31 4.76
CA VAL A 164 7.73 11.33 4.00
C VAL A 164 6.77 12.40 3.48
N ASN A 165 7.24 13.64 3.45
CA ASN A 165 6.69 14.64 2.54
C ASN A 165 7.48 14.60 1.22
N ALA A 166 6.81 14.82 0.11
CA ALA A 166 7.44 14.88 -1.21
C ALA A 166 7.32 16.29 -1.81
N LEU A 167 8.41 16.75 -2.40
CA LEU A 167 8.48 17.99 -3.17
C LEU A 167 9.11 17.65 -4.52
N GLY A 168 8.36 17.83 -5.60
CA GLY A 168 8.84 17.57 -6.96
C GLY A 168 8.95 18.85 -7.78
N ASP A 169 9.47 18.68 -8.99
CA ASP A 169 9.52 19.75 -9.97
C ASP A 169 8.13 20.33 -10.27
N LYS A 170 8.12 21.55 -10.84
CA LYS A 170 6.91 22.24 -11.31
C LYS A 170 5.84 22.44 -10.22
N GLY A 171 6.23 22.46 -8.95
CA GLY A 171 5.35 22.73 -7.81
C GLY A 171 4.59 21.51 -7.29
N PHE A 172 4.96 20.29 -7.69
CA PHE A 172 4.40 19.08 -7.11
C PHE A 172 4.69 19.03 -5.61
N THR A 173 3.64 18.83 -4.80
CA THR A 173 3.76 18.69 -3.35
C THR A 173 2.86 17.57 -2.86
N TRP A 174 3.41 16.71 -2.01
CA TRP A 174 2.66 15.72 -1.23
C TRP A 174 3.05 15.86 0.24
N LYS A 175 2.07 16.01 1.13
CA LYS A 175 2.30 15.92 2.57
C LYS A 175 1.73 14.62 3.12
N SER A 176 2.52 13.90 3.91
CA SER A 176 1.99 12.80 4.70
C SER A 176 0.95 13.34 5.68
N SER A 177 -0.19 12.67 5.76
CA SER A 177 -1.26 12.93 6.74
C SER A 177 -1.16 11.97 7.91
#